data_AF-A0A384IXL0-F1
#
_entry.id   AF-A0A384IXL0-F1
#
_cell.length_a   1.000
_cell.length_b   1.000
_cell.length_c   1.000
_cell.angle_alpha   90.00
_cell.angle_beta   90.00
_cell.angle_gamma   90.00
#
_symmetry.space_group_name_H-M   'P 1'
#
loop_
_entity.id
_entity.type
_entity.pdbx_description
1 polymer ?
#
loop_
_entity_poly.entity_id
_entity_poly.type
_entity_poly.pdbx_seq_one_letter_code
_entity_poly.pdbx_strand_id
1 'polypeptide(L)'
;MARRFELRRRREALSFGHHAEVASLSPAEADAWLDRAEQHGWSRNQLRLQLRESRRGVREPRPGSASLPRISVNRDRVEHWRHAASRVDLDFEDWVLAALDRAAAHEVG
;
A
#
# COMPACT_ATOMS: atom_id res chain seq x y z
N MET A 1 -23.54 3.62 29.77
CA MET A 1 -22.08 3.69 29.55
C MET A 1 -21.74 3.30 28.11
N ALA A 2 -21.81 4.23 27.14
CA ALA A 2 -21.47 3.94 25.73
C ALA A 2 -21.21 5.24 24.94
N ARG A 3 -20.40 6.17 25.46
CA ARG A 3 -20.21 7.50 24.82
C ARG A 3 -18.78 8.02 24.72
N ARG A 4 -17.78 7.27 25.21
CA ARG A 4 -16.38 7.71 25.22
C ARG A 4 -15.47 6.99 24.21
N PHE A 5 -15.93 5.88 23.62
CA PHE A 5 -15.16 5.09 22.66
C PHE A 5 -15.32 5.53 21.19
N GLU A 6 -16.37 6.28 20.84
CA GLU A 6 -16.64 6.63 19.44
C GLU A 6 -15.99 7.94 18.98
N LEU A 7 -15.68 8.87 19.89
CA LEU A 7 -15.16 10.19 19.52
C LEU A 7 -13.67 10.22 19.15
N ARG A 8 -12.90 9.18 19.51
CA ARG A 8 -11.48 9.05 19.12
C ARG A 8 -11.25 8.13 17.91
N ARG A 9 -12.33 7.55 17.34
CA ARG A 9 -12.25 6.55 16.26
C ARG A 9 -12.36 7.11 14.85
N ARG A 10 -12.82 8.36 14.69
CA ARG A 10 -12.69 9.10 13.43
C ARG A 10 -11.49 10.02 13.56
N ARG A 11 -10.31 9.53 13.15
CA ARG A 11 -9.22 10.43 12.76
C ARG A 11 -9.64 11.09 11.46
N GLU A 12 -10.42 12.16 11.54
CA GLU A 12 -10.95 12.88 10.37
C GLU A 12 -9.84 13.40 9.44
N ALA A 13 -8.59 13.43 9.93
CA ALA A 13 -7.38 13.72 9.15
C ALA A 13 -6.94 12.60 8.20
N LEU A 14 -7.33 11.34 8.44
CA LEU A 14 -6.89 10.19 7.63
C LEU A 14 -7.98 9.79 6.63
N SER A 15 -7.61 9.76 5.34
CA SER A 15 -8.54 9.38 4.27
C SER A 15 -8.94 7.90 4.37
N PHE A 16 -10.08 7.54 3.79
CA PHE A 16 -10.50 6.13 3.61
C PHE A 16 -9.41 5.24 3.01
N GLY A 17 -8.53 5.83 2.17
CA GLY A 17 -7.37 5.13 1.63
C GLY A 17 -6.38 4.67 2.69
N HIS A 18 -6.14 5.43 3.76
CA HIS A 18 -5.28 4.99 4.88
C HIS A 18 -5.90 3.78 5.61
N HIS A 19 -7.22 3.82 5.81
CA HIS A 19 -7.94 2.72 6.44
C HIS A 19 -7.91 1.44 5.57
N ALA A 20 -7.92 1.56 4.24
CA ALA A 20 -7.80 0.42 3.34
C ALA A 20 -6.44 -0.30 3.47
N GLU A 21 -5.34 0.44 3.62
CA GLU A 21 -3.99 -0.15 3.77
C GLU A 21 -3.87 -1.02 5.03
N VAL A 22 -4.50 -0.60 6.12
CA VAL A 22 -4.47 -1.32 7.41
C VAL A 22 -5.61 -2.34 7.59
N ALA A 23 -6.58 -2.39 6.68
CA ALA A 23 -7.74 -3.29 6.78
C ALA A 23 -7.36 -4.78 6.78
N SER A 24 -6.17 -5.11 6.25
CA SER A 24 -5.62 -6.47 6.24
C SER A 24 -4.95 -6.89 7.56
N LEU A 25 -4.84 -5.98 8.54
CA LEU A 25 -4.19 -6.21 9.83
C LEU A 25 -5.20 -6.53 10.93
N SER A 26 -4.71 -7.03 12.07
CA SER A 26 -5.53 -7.10 13.26
C SER A 26 -5.95 -5.68 13.71
N PRO A 27 -7.11 -5.53 14.37
CA PRO A 27 -7.60 -4.21 14.79
C PRO A 27 -6.59 -3.42 15.63
N ALA A 28 -5.85 -4.11 16.51
CA ALA A 28 -4.84 -3.48 17.37
C ALA A 28 -3.62 -2.98 16.57
N GLU A 29 -3.18 -3.73 15.56
CA GLU A 29 -2.10 -3.31 14.67
C GLU A 29 -2.55 -2.17 13.76
N ALA A 30 -3.77 -2.24 13.23
CA ALA A 30 -4.35 -1.20 12.40
C ALA A 30 -4.40 0.15 13.14
N ASP A 31 -4.88 0.14 14.39
CA ASP A 31 -4.92 1.34 15.24
C ASP A 31 -3.52 1.92 15.47
N ALA A 32 -2.54 1.07 15.81
CA ALA A 32 -1.15 1.49 16.03
C ALA A 32 -0.49 2.08 14.77
N TRP A 33 -0.79 1.55 13.58
CA TRP A 33 -0.29 2.06 12.32
C TRP A 33 -0.94 3.38 11.90
N LEU A 34 -2.25 3.54 12.16
CA LEU A 34 -2.96 4.80 11.93
C LEU A 34 -2.52 5.88 12.93
N ASP A 35 -2.23 5.52 14.18
CA ASP A 35 -1.62 6.43 15.17
C ASP A 35 -0.27 6.97 14.69
N ARG A 36 0.60 6.08 14.19
CA ARG A 36 1.90 6.46 13.64
C ARG A 36 1.76 7.35 12.41
N ALA A 37 0.81 7.03 11.53
CA ALA A 37 0.55 7.84 10.33
C ALA A 37 0.09 9.25 10.70
N GLU A 38 -0.80 9.40 11.67
CA GLU A 38 -1.26 10.71 12.15
C GLU A 38 -0.12 11.49 12.83
N GLN A 39 0.64 10.85 13.72
CA GLN A 39 1.75 11.48 14.45
C GLN A 39 2.87 11.96 13.53
N HIS A 40 3.15 11.23 12.45
CA HIS A 40 4.25 11.52 11.52
C HIS A 40 3.78 12.24 10.25
N GLY A 41 2.47 12.53 10.13
CA GLY A 41 1.89 13.12 8.93
C GLY A 41 2.08 12.27 7.67
N TRP A 42 2.09 10.94 7.81
CA TRP A 42 2.29 10.05 6.67
C TRP A 42 1.12 10.14 5.69
N SER A 43 1.43 10.25 4.41
CA SER A 43 0.49 9.95 3.35
C SER A 43 0.20 8.45 3.28
N ARG A 44 -0.86 8.07 2.55
CA ARG A 44 -1.23 6.67 2.34
C ARG A 44 -0.06 5.85 1.79
N ASN A 45 0.69 6.43 0.84
CA ASN A 45 1.85 5.77 0.26
C ASN A 45 2.95 5.54 1.29
N GLN A 46 3.19 6.51 2.19
CA GLN A 46 4.17 6.37 3.26
C GLN A 46 3.74 5.31 4.28
N LEU A 47 2.45 5.29 4.66
CA LEU A 47 1.88 4.26 5.52
C LEU A 47 2.05 2.86 4.89
N ARG A 48 1.73 2.71 3.60
CA ARG A 48 1.94 1.45 2.87
C ARG A 48 3.40 1.04 2.81
N LEU A 49 4.33 1.97 2.53
CA LEU A 49 5.77 1.68 2.51
C LEU A 49 6.25 1.15 3.87
N GLN A 50 5.90 1.83 4.96
CA GLN A 50 6.29 1.40 6.30
C GLN A 50 5.68 0.04 6.68
N LEU A 51 4.44 -0.21 6.25
CA LEU A 51 3.80 -1.50 6.47
C LEU A 51 4.52 -2.62 5.69
N ARG A 52 4.94 -2.36 4.45
CA ARG A 52 5.70 -3.32 3.64
C ARG A 52 7.08 -3.61 4.22
N GLU A 53 7.79 -2.59 4.70
CA GLU A 53 9.10 -2.77 5.33
C GLU A 53 8.98 -3.58 6.63
N SER A 54 7.94 -3.35 7.45
CA SER A 54 7.68 -4.18 8.64
C SER A 54 7.40 -5.64 8.29
N ARG A 55 6.75 -5.90 7.14
CA ARG A 55 6.45 -7.25 6.65
C ARG A 55 7.65 -7.92 5.98
N ARG A 56 8.59 -7.19 5.37
CA ARG A 56 9.81 -7.76 4.76
C ARG A 56 10.65 -8.51 5.79
N GLY A 57 10.72 -8.03 7.02
CA GLY A 57 11.41 -8.73 8.12
C GLY A 57 10.76 -10.04 8.56
N VAL A 58 9.51 -10.30 8.14
CA VAL A 58 8.67 -11.44 8.59
C VAL A 58 8.27 -12.35 7.42
N ARG A 59 8.69 -12.05 6.18
CA ARG A 59 8.19 -12.74 4.99
C ARG A 59 8.87 -14.09 4.78
N GLU A 60 8.38 -15.10 5.47
CA GLU A 60 8.51 -16.48 4.99
C GLU A 60 7.83 -16.60 3.61
N PRO A 61 8.43 -17.34 2.66
CA PRO A 61 7.82 -17.56 1.36
C PRO A 61 6.46 -18.26 1.51
N ARG A 62 5.39 -17.57 1.13
CA ARG A 62 4.04 -18.16 1.10
C ARG A 62 3.99 -19.26 0.02
N PRO A 63 3.54 -20.48 0.34
CA PRO A 63 3.33 -21.51 -0.68
C PRO A 63 2.32 -20.99 -1.72
N GLY A 64 2.68 -21.10 -3.01
CA GLY A 64 1.89 -20.60 -4.14
C GLY A 64 2.26 -19.18 -4.64
N SER A 65 3.27 -18.53 -4.08
CA SER A 65 3.77 -17.26 -4.62
C SER A 65 4.75 -17.52 -5.78
N ALA A 66 4.37 -17.16 -7.00
CA ALA A 66 5.30 -17.11 -8.13
C ALA A 66 6.03 -15.75 -8.15
N SER A 67 7.36 -15.79 -8.23
CA SER A 67 8.17 -14.58 -8.40
C SER A 67 8.24 -14.22 -9.88
N LEU A 68 8.00 -12.94 -10.21
CA LEU A 68 8.20 -12.44 -11.57
C LEU A 68 9.68 -12.58 -11.97
N PRO A 69 9.98 -12.90 -13.25
CA PRO A 69 11.35 -12.94 -13.74
C PRO A 69 12.01 -11.57 -13.58
N ARG A 70 13.32 -11.56 -13.30
CA ARG A 70 14.08 -10.32 -13.15
C ARG A 70 14.34 -9.72 -14.53
N ILE A 71 13.61 -8.65 -14.86
CA ILE A 71 13.73 -7.94 -16.14
C ILE A 71 14.66 -6.74 -15.95
N SER A 72 15.69 -6.63 -16.79
CA SER A 72 16.55 -5.44 -16.87
C SER A 72 15.90 -4.41 -17.79
N VAL A 73 15.56 -3.25 -17.25
CA VAL A 73 14.94 -2.14 -17.99
C VAL A 73 15.84 -0.91 -17.86
N ASN A 74 15.93 -0.11 -18.93
CA ASN A 74 16.65 1.17 -18.88
C ASN A 74 16.06 2.09 -17.79
N ARG A 75 16.94 2.80 -17.10
CA ARG A 75 16.63 3.74 -16.01
C ARG A 75 15.59 4.80 -16.41
N ASP A 76 15.69 5.39 -17.59
CA ASP A 76 14.77 6.43 -18.06
C ASP A 76 13.32 5.93 -18.11
N ARG A 77 13.16 4.66 -18.49
CA ARG A 77 11.86 4.00 -18.56
C ARG A 77 11.30 3.74 -17.16
N VAL A 78 12.15 3.31 -16.23
CA VAL A 78 11.76 3.10 -14.83
C VAL A 78 11.36 4.42 -14.17
N GLU A 79 12.08 5.51 -14.44
CA GLU A 79 11.75 6.84 -13.93
C GLU A 79 10.42 7.34 -14.48
N HIS A 80 10.16 7.15 -15.77
CA HIS A 80 8.89 7.49 -16.38
C HIS A 80 7.72 6.74 -15.73
N TRP A 81 7.87 5.44 -15.48
CA TRP A 81 6.85 4.63 -14.80
C TRP A 81 6.66 5.03 -13.33
N ARG A 82 7.74 5.33 -12.61
CA ARG A 82 7.65 5.86 -11.24
C ARG A 82 6.89 7.18 -11.21
N HIS A 83 7.17 8.07 -12.16
CA HIS A 83 6.44 9.32 -12.29
C HIS A 83 4.96 9.07 -12.61
N ALA A 84 4.64 8.13 -13.49
CA ALA A 84 3.26 7.74 -13.78
C ALA A 84 2.53 7.17 -12.55
N ALA A 85 3.21 6.33 -11.76
CA ALA A 85 2.70 5.80 -10.49
C ALA A 85 2.37 6.92 -9.50
N SER A 86 3.28 7.89 -9.34
CA SER A 86 3.07 9.07 -8.48
C SER A 86 1.86 9.91 -8.92
N ARG A 87 1.58 10.02 -10.22
CA ARG A 87 0.42 10.79 -10.73
C ARG A 87 -0.93 10.19 -10.37
N VAL A 88 -0.99 8.87 -10.16
CA VAL A 88 -2.20 8.16 -9.75
C VAL A 88 -2.19 7.78 -8.27
N ASP A 89 -1.26 8.36 -7.50
CA ASP A 89 -1.06 8.09 -6.08
C ASP A 89 -0.89 6.59 -5.77
N LEU A 90 -0.24 5.84 -6.66
CA LEU A 90 0.09 4.42 -6.46
C LEU A 90 1.58 4.26 -6.20
N ASP A 91 1.94 3.27 -5.38
CA ASP A 91 3.32 2.82 -5.29
C ASP A 91 3.72 2.21 -6.62
N PHE A 92 5.01 2.27 -6.91
CA PHE A 92 5.54 1.72 -8.15
C PHE A 92 5.19 0.23 -8.33
N GLU A 93 5.23 -0.58 -7.27
CA GLU A 93 4.89 -2.01 -7.37
C GLU A 93 3.41 -2.24 -7.66
N ASP A 94 2.52 -1.57 -6.91
CA ASP A 94 1.08 -1.67 -7.12
C ASP A 94 0.67 -1.14 -8.50
N TRP A 95 1.32 -0.05 -8.94
CA TRP A 95 1.12 0.50 -10.26
C TRP A 95 1.55 -0.48 -11.36
N VAL A 96 2.70 -1.15 -11.20
CA VAL A 96 3.17 -2.18 -12.14
C VAL A 96 2.19 -3.35 -12.19
N LEU A 97 1.74 -3.87 -11.05
CA LEU A 97 0.77 -4.96 -11.00
C LEU A 97 -0.55 -4.55 -11.68
N ALA A 98 -1.11 -3.39 -11.31
CA ALA A 98 -2.33 -2.88 -11.92
C ALA A 98 -2.18 -2.59 -13.43
N ALA A 99 -0.98 -2.21 -13.89
CA ALA A 99 -0.71 -2.02 -15.31
C ALA A 99 -0.66 -3.36 -16.05
N LEU A 100 -0.04 -4.38 -15.47
CA LEU A 100 -0.01 -5.74 -16.01
C LEU A 100 -1.41 -6.35 -16.06
N ASP A 101 -2.21 -6.19 -15.01
CA ASP A 101 -3.60 -6.70 -14.97
C ASP A 101 -4.48 -6.04 -16.04
N ARG A 102 -4.35 -4.71 -16.22
CA ARG A 102 -5.06 -3.98 -17.28
C ARG A 102 -4.64 -4.45 -18.67
N ALA A 103 -3.35 -4.68 -18.90
CA ALA A 103 -2.86 -5.19 -20.17
C ALA A 103 -3.39 -6.62 -20.42
N ALA A 104 -3.35 -7.50 -19.43
CA ALA A 104 -3.88 -8.86 -19.55
C ALA A 104 -5.39 -8.85 -19.83
N ALA A 105 -6.17 -8.01 -19.13
CA ALA A 105 -7.60 -7.88 -19.37
C ALA A 105 -7.95 -7.38 -20.78
N HIS A 106 -7.07 -6.57 -21.39
CA HIS A 106 -7.24 -6.09 -22.76
C HIS A 106 -6.89 -7.16 -23.81
N GLU A 107 -5.96 -8.06 -23.54
CA GLU A 107 -5.54 -9.11 -24.48
C GLU A 107 -6.37 -10.40 -24.38
N VAL A 108 -7.00 -10.65 -23.23
CA VAL A 108 -7.78 -11.87 -22.96
C VAL A 108 -9.29 -11.63 -23.08
N GLY A 109 -9.73 -10.38 -23.23
CA GLY A 109 -11.13 -9.97 -23.44
C GLY A 109 -11.50 -9.89 -24.92
#